data_AF-A0A934GX17-F1
#
_entry.id   AF-A0A934GX17-F1
#
_cell.length_a   1.000
_cell.length_b   1.000
_cell.length_c   1.000
_cell.angle_alpha   90.00
_cell.angle_beta   90.00
_cell.angle_gamma   90.00
#
_symmetry.space_group_name_H-M   'P 1'
#
loop_
_entity.id
_entity.type
_entity.pdbx_description
1 polymer ?
#
loop_
_entity_poly.entity_id
_entity_poly.type
_entity_poly.pdbx_seq_one_letter_code
_entity_poly.pdbx_strand_id
1 'polypeptide(L)' 'MAAQRCGVCHRRLTDPASIAMGYGPECRGKMTKRGWKFPKPIYRVTHGKVELVRLEGDLTPPAQSESRPSKKVKR' A
#
# COMPACT_ATOMS: atom_id res chain seq x y z
N MET A 1 12.53 -7.09 18.54
CA MET A 1 12.14 -6.43 17.27
C MET A 1 11.46 -7.46 16.39
N ALA A 2 10.15 -7.33 16.14
CA ALA A 2 9.40 -8.32 15.37
C ALA A 2 9.84 -8.29 13.90
N ALA A 3 10.34 -9.41 13.40
CA ALA A 3 10.57 -9.59 11.97
C ALA A 3 9.22 -9.67 11.27
N GLN A 4 8.71 -8.52 10.87
CA GLN A 4 7.41 -8.40 10.19
C GLN A 4 7.52 -9.13 8.84
N ARG A 5 6.60 -10.07 8.62
CA ARG A 5 6.54 -10.86 7.38
C ARG A 5 5.53 -10.23 6.43
N CYS A 6 5.77 -10.35 5.13
CA CYS A 6 4.82 -9.92 4.11
C CYS A 6 3.48 -10.66 4.28
N GLY A 7 2.36 -9.94 4.30
CA GLY A 7 1.02 -10.54 4.38
C GLY A 7 0.63 -11.42 3.20
N VAL A 8 1.36 -11.37 2.07
CA VAL A 8 1.07 -12.16 0.85
C VAL A 8 2.03 -13.33 0.67
N CYS A 9 3.34 -13.06 0.67
CA CYS A 9 4.36 -14.08 0.37
C CYS A 9 5.10 -14.58 1.61
N HIS A 10 4.76 -14.06 2.80
CA HIS A 10 5.39 -14.39 4.09
C HIS A 10 6.91 -14.21 4.17
N ARG A 11 7.54 -13.61 3.14
CA ARG A 11 8.95 -13.24 3.17
C ARG A 11 9.22 -12.22 4.27
N ARG A 12 10.42 -12.30 4.84
CA ARG A 12 10.89 -11.36 5.88
C ARG A 12 11.02 -9.95 5.29
N LEU A 13 10.41 -8.97 5.95
CA LEU A 13 10.53 -7.57 5.58
C LEU A 13 11.71 -6.96 6.35
N THR A 14 12.62 -6.33 5.62
CA THR A 14 13.82 -5.69 6.17
C THR A 14 13.74 -4.16 6.10
N ASP A 15 13.02 -3.64 5.12
CA ASP A 15 12.83 -2.21 4.91
C ASP A 15 11.77 -1.65 5.87
N PRO A 16 12.03 -0.53 6.58
CA PRO A 16 11.11 0.03 7.56
C PRO A 16 9.75 0.41 6.97
N ALA A 17 9.71 0.90 5.73
CA ALA A 17 8.43 1.25 5.08
C ALA A 17 7.63 -0.01 4.75
N SER A 18 8.28 -1.04 4.24
CA SER A 18 7.67 -2.35 3.99
C SER A 18 7.15 -2.98 5.27
N ILE A 19 7.93 -2.91 6.36
CA ILE A 19 7.53 -3.36 7.69
C ILE A 19 6.29 -2.60 8.18
N ALA A 20 6.28 -1.27 8.06
CA ALA A 20 5.15 -0.44 8.47
C ALA A 20 3.89 -0.73 7.63
N MET A 21 4.05 -1.03 6.34
CA MET A 21 2.95 -1.37 5.44
C MET A 21 2.48 -2.84 5.57
N GLY A 22 3.31 -3.73 6.11
CA GLY A 22 3.03 -5.18 6.18
C GLY A 22 3.18 -5.92 4.85
N TYR A 23 3.67 -5.25 3.79
CA TYR A 23 3.80 -5.83 2.46
C TYR A 23 5.18 -5.55 1.87
N GLY A 24 5.78 -6.59 1.30
CA GLY A 24 7.07 -6.48 0.61
C GLY A 24 6.95 -5.74 -0.73
N PRO A 25 8.05 -5.14 -1.23
CA PRO A 25 8.03 -4.31 -2.43
C PRO A 25 7.55 -5.07 -3.68
N GLU A 26 7.92 -6.35 -3.82
CA GLU A 26 7.48 -7.18 -4.93
C GLU A 26 5.96 -7.45 -4.90
N CYS A 27 5.42 -7.79 -3.74
CA CYS A 27 3.98 -8.04 -3.55
C CYS A 27 3.18 -6.76 -3.70
N ARG A 28 3.68 -5.65 -3.15
CA ARG A 28 3.12 -4.32 -3.33
C ARG A 28 3.03 -3.97 -4.81
N GLY A 29 4.11 -4.12 -5.57
CA GLY A 29 4.13 -3.87 -7.02
C GLY A 29 3.09 -4.70 -7.78
N LYS A 30 2.95 -6.00 -7.43
CA LYS A 30 1.92 -6.87 -8.01
C LYS A 30 0.49 -6.42 -7.66
N MET A 31 0.26 -5.99 -6.42
CA MET A 31 -1.06 -5.50 -5.98
C MET A 31 -1.39 -4.14 -6.59
N THR A 32 -0.43 -3.22 -6.70
CA THR A 32 -0.61 -1.95 -7.39
C THR A 32 -0.98 -2.16 -8.86
N LYS A 33 -0.35 -3.13 -9.55
CA LYS A 33 -0.77 -3.52 -10.92
C LYS A 33 -2.19 -4.06 -10.99
N ARG A 34 -2.69 -4.66 -9.91
CA ARG A 34 -4.09 -5.10 -9.77
C ARG A 34 -5.02 -3.97 -9.33
N GLY A 35 -4.53 -2.73 -9.25
CA GLY A 35 -5.30 -1.53 -8.92
C GLY A 35 -5.36 -1.19 -7.42
N TRP A 36 -4.67 -1.93 -6.54
CA TRP A 36 -4.59 -1.58 -5.12
C TRP A 36 -3.83 -0.28 -4.91
N LYS A 37 -4.36 0.59 -4.06
CA LYS A 37 -3.67 1.81 -3.61
C LYS A 37 -3.08 1.55 -2.23
N PHE A 38 -1.78 1.81 -2.11
CA PHE A 38 -1.05 1.67 -0.84
C PHE A 38 -0.77 3.04 -0.25
N PRO A 39 -0.67 3.14 1.08
CA PRO A 39 -0.25 4.37 1.71
C PRO A 39 1.14 4.78 1.23
N LYS A 40 1.34 6.09 1.13
CA LYS A 40 2.61 6.67 0.70
C LYS A 40 3.51 6.85 1.93
N PRO A 41 4.72 6.27 1.96
CA PRO A 41 5.65 6.53 3.04
C PRO A 41 6.18 7.95 2.96
N ILE A 42 6.10 8.67 4.08
CA ILE A 42 6.65 10.01 4.25
C ILE A 42 7.96 9.87 5.01
N TYR A 43 9.05 10.24 4.34
CA TYR A 43 10.38 10.27 4.92
C TYR A 43 10.77 11.69 5.30
N ARG A 44 11.56 11.83 6.35
CA ARG A 44 12.20 13.08 6.76
C ARG A 44 13.69 12.85 6.87
N VAL A 45 14.47 13.81 6.39
CA VAL A 45 15.92 13.80 6.54
C VAL A 45 16.28 14.57 7.79
N THR A 46 16.86 13.89 8.77
CA THR A 46 17.31 14.47 10.04
C THR A 46 18.79 14.15 10.23
N HIS A 47 19.64 15.17 10.39
CA HIS A 47 21.09 15.00 10.63
C HIS A 47 21.78 14.07 9.61
N GLY A 48 21.40 14.18 8.32
CA GLY A 48 21.95 13.34 7.24
C GLY A 48 21.40 11.91 7.17
N LYS A 49 20.44 11.53 8.01
CA LYS A 49 19.77 10.22 7.99
C LYS A 49 18.35 10.34 7.47
N VAL A 50 17.92 9.40 6.63
CA VAL A 50 16.53 9.31 6.14
C VAL A 50 15.72 8.45 7.11
N GLU A 51 14.77 9.07 7.80
CA GLU A 51 13.89 8.40 8.75
C GLU A 51 12.46 8.33 8.20
N LEU A 52 11.82 7.17 8.33
CA LEU A 52 10.40 7.03 8.01
C LEU A 52 9.59 7.67 9.15
N VAL A 53 8.84 8.72 8.84
CA VAL A 53 8.03 9.45 9.84
C VAL A 53 6.66 8.81 9.99
N ARG A 54 5.95 8.67 8.87
CA ARG A 54 4.58 8.13 8.85
C ARG A 54 4.22 7.56 7.49
N LEU A 55 3.15 6.78 7.48
CA LEU A 55 2.46 6.39 6.26
C LEU A 55 1.26 7.31 6.08
N GLU A 56 1.06 7.84 4.87
CA GLU A 56 -0.06 8.73 4.54
C GLU A 56 -1.02 8.05 3.55
N GLY A 57 -2.31 8.11 3.87
CA GLY A 57 -3.38 7.45 3.13
C GLY A 57 -3.69 6.04 3.65
N ASP A 58 -4.63 5.39 2.99
CA ASP A 58 -5.17 4.09 3.38
C ASP A 58 -4.89 3.02 2.32
N LEU A 59 -4.85 1.77 2.75
CA LEU A 59 -4.84 0.63 1.84
C LEU A 59 -6.23 0.50 1.20
N THR A 60 -6.41 1.08 0.02
CA THR A 60 -7.66 0.95 -0.72
C THR A 60 -7.58 -0.24 -1.67
N PRO A 61 -8.54 -1.18 -1.63
CA PRO A 61 -8.65 -2.18 -2.68
C PRO A 61 -8.83 -1.48 -4.04
N PRO A 62 -8.50 -2.15 -5.16
CA PRO A 62 -8.87 -1.65 -6.47
C PRO A 62 -10.34 -1.32 -6.44
N ALA A 63 -10.70 -0.14 -6.93
CA ALA A 63 -12.08 0.17 -7.22
C ALA A 63 -12.57 -0.94 -8.16
N GLN A 64 -13.26 -1.93 -7.61
CA GLN A 64 -14.12 -2.77 -8.43
C GLN A 64 -15.04 -1.75 -9.08
N SER A 65 -14.98 -1.68 -10.39
CA SER A 65 -15.89 -0.93 -11.22
C SER A 65 -17.29 -0.99 -10.63
N GLU A 66 -17.67 0.05 -9.89
CA GLU A 66 -19.07 0.32 -9.64
C GLU A 66 -19.65 0.63 -11.01
N SER A 67 -20.35 -0.38 -11.53
CA SER A 67 -21.64 -0.21 -12.17
C SER A 67 -21.61 0.56 -13.49
N ARG A 68 -21.95 -0.16 -14.57
CA ARG A 68 -22.63 0.43 -15.73
C ARG A 68 -23.54 1.57 -15.24
N PRO A 69 -23.49 2.78 -15.84
CA PRO A 69 -24.48 3.78 -15.51
C PRO A 69 -25.86 3.16 -15.79
N SER A 70 -26.67 2.98 -14.75
CA SER A 70 -28.09 2.70 -14.90
C SER A 70 -28.64 3.80 -15.81
N LYS A 71 -28.94 3.43 -17.06
CA LYS A 71 -29.76 4.26 -17.95
C LYS A 71 -30.99 4.65 -17.12
N LYS A 72 -31.14 5.95 -16.85
CA LYS A 72 -32.42 6.53 -16.42
C LYS A 72 -33.49 6.05 -17.40
N VAL A 73 -34.29 5.06 -17.02
CA VAL A 73 -35.63 4.88 -17.58
C VAL A 73 -36.46 5.97 -16.93
N LYS A 74 -36.57 7.11 -17.62
CA LYS A 74 -37.58 8.12 -17.33
C LYS A 74 -38.81 7.71 -18.14
N ARG A 75 -39.81 7.17 -17.43
CA ARG A 75 -41.18 6.99 -17.93
C ARG A 75 -41.82 8.33 -18.24
#